data_AF-A0AAN8FGD6-F1
#
_entry.id   AF-A0AAN8FGD6-F1
#
_cell.length_a   1.000
_cell.length_b   1.000
_cell.length_c   1.000
_cell.angle_alpha   90.00
_cell.angle_beta   90.00
_cell.angle_gamma   90.00
#
_symmetry.space_group_name_H-M   'P 1'
#
loop_
_entity.id
_entity.type
_entity.pdbx_description
1 polymer ?
#
loop_
_entity_poly.entity_id
_entity_poly.type
_entity_poly.pdbx_seq_one_letter_code
_entity_poly.pdbx_strand_id
1 'polypeptide(L)'
;MMMKVVLTLHNTISLINICFVVLSIVCFCLKTHPYLRIPDIDIGSLNVTHPGTVYVGKTATRPHPSFFYVELVCNMWFSGEFLLRMLFCPKVGPFLKTPVNIIDFIATISFYIDWALDSALSGANRDSVEFFSIIRILRLFKLTQHSVGLKILIQTFKASAQVN
;
A
#
# COMPACT_ATOMS: atom_id res chain seq x y z
N MET A 1 -15.34 21.63 27.49
CA MET A 1 -13.99 21.93 26.96
C MET A 1 -13.28 20.66 26.51
N MET A 2 -13.18 19.63 27.36
CA MET A 2 -12.56 18.33 27.05
C MET A 2 -13.13 17.64 25.80
N MET A 3 -14.45 17.68 25.60
CA MET A 3 -15.12 17.07 24.44
C MET A 3 -14.84 17.79 23.11
N LYS A 4 -14.61 19.12 23.12
CA LYS A 4 -14.17 19.87 21.92
C LYS A 4 -12.72 19.54 21.58
N VAL A 5 -11.84 19.45 22.58
CA VAL A 5 -10.43 19.06 22.39
C VAL A 5 -10.32 17.66 21.82
N VAL A 6 -11.08 16.69 22.35
CA VAL A 6 -11.12 15.30 21.83
C VAL A 6 -11.62 15.25 20.39
N LEU A 7 -12.67 16.03 20.05
CA LEU A 7 -13.20 16.08 18.69
C LEU A 7 -12.19 16.68 17.71
N THR A 8 -11.51 17.77 18.09
CA THR A 8 -10.48 18.40 17.27
C THR A 8 -9.28 17.47 17.05
N LEU A 9 -8.82 16.77 18.09
CA LEU A 9 -7.72 15.81 18.01
C LEU A 9 -8.04 14.65 17.08
N HIS A 10 -9.26 14.10 17.18
CA HIS A 10 -9.73 13.02 16.31
C HIS A 10 -9.84 13.45 14.85
N ASN A 11 -10.26 14.70 14.60
CA ASN A 11 -10.34 15.26 13.25
C ASN A 11 -8.95 15.48 12.63
N THR A 12 -7.99 15.98 13.42
CA THR A 12 -6.60 16.15 12.98
C THR A 12 -5.94 14.81 12.66
N ILE A 13 -6.12 13.80 13.52
CA ILE A 13 -5.59 12.45 13.27
C ILE A 13 -6.21 11.86 12.00
N SER A 14 -7.52 12.02 11.81
CA SER A 14 -8.21 11.55 10.59
C SER A 14 -7.69 12.24 9.33
N LEU A 15 -7.46 13.55 9.38
CA LEU A 15 -6.89 14.32 8.27
C LEU A 15 -5.47 13.86 7.92
N ILE A 16 -4.61 13.70 8.93
CA ILE A 16 -3.25 13.19 8.75
C ILE A 16 -3.29 11.82 8.09
N ASN A 17 -4.19 10.94 8.56
CA ASN A 17 -4.33 9.59 8.01
C ASN A 17 -4.71 9.60 6.52
N ILE A 18 -5.68 10.45 6.15
CA ILE A 18 -6.10 10.64 4.76
C ILE A 18 -4.92 11.14 3.91
N CYS A 19 -4.14 12.12 4.39
CA CYS A 19 -2.97 12.61 3.69
C CYS A 19 -1.93 11.52 3.45
N PHE A 20 -1.63 10.69 4.44
CA PHE A 20 -0.69 9.57 4.29
C PHE A 20 -1.23 8.47 3.35
N VAL A 21 -2.55 8.22 3.33
CA VAL A 21 -3.14 7.26 2.38
C VAL A 21 -2.99 7.77 0.95
N VAL A 22 -3.35 9.03 0.71
CA VAL A 22 -3.20 9.67 -0.60
C VAL A 22 -1.74 9.67 -1.05
N LEU A 23 -0.81 10.02 -0.15
CA LEU A 23 0.62 10.01 -0.44
C LEU A 23 1.11 8.61 -0.83
N SER A 24 0.71 7.56 -0.09
CA SER A 24 1.01 6.16 -0.45
C SER A 24 0.53 5.79 -1.86
N ILE A 25 -0.69 6.19 -2.21
CA ILE A 25 -1.28 5.87 -3.52
C ILE A 25 -0.55 6.62 -4.62
N VAL A 26 -0.27 7.92 -4.43
CA VAL A 26 0.50 8.71 -5.39
C VAL A 26 1.89 8.11 -5.58
N CYS A 27 2.59 7.70 -4.51
CA CYS A 27 3.87 7.00 -4.61
C CYS A 27 3.76 5.68 -5.37
N PHE A 28 2.69 4.91 -5.17
CA PHE A 28 2.44 3.67 -5.91
C PHE A 28 2.18 3.95 -7.41
N CYS A 29 1.35 4.94 -7.72
CA CYS A 29 1.10 5.36 -9.10
C CYS A 29 2.39 5.83 -9.80
N LEU A 30 3.24 6.58 -9.09
CA LEU A 30 4.54 7.04 -9.60
C LEU A 30 5.51 5.88 -9.81
N LYS A 31 5.51 4.87 -8.93
CA LYS A 31 6.32 3.65 -9.06
C LYS A 31 5.94 2.83 -10.31
N THR A 32 4.67 2.83 -10.70
CA THR A 32 4.17 2.12 -11.89
C THR A 32 4.33 2.95 -13.17
N HIS A 33 4.64 4.24 -13.07
CA HIS A 33 4.71 5.14 -14.22
C HIS A 33 5.92 4.82 -15.12
N PRO A 34 5.72 4.61 -16.43
CA PRO A 34 6.78 4.16 -17.35
C PRO A 34 7.94 5.16 -17.50
N TYR A 35 7.70 6.46 -17.32
CA TYR A 35 8.76 7.49 -17.36
C TYR A 35 9.69 7.50 -16.14
N LEU A 36 9.29 6.91 -15.00
CA LEU A 36 10.06 6.93 -13.75
C LEU A 36 10.81 5.62 -13.49
N ARG A 37 10.71 4.69 -14.43
CA ARG A 37 11.25 3.35 -14.36
C ARG A 37 12.61 3.39 -15.08
N ILE A 38 13.70 3.30 -14.30
CA ILE A 38 15.06 3.35 -14.85
C ILE A 38 15.35 2.00 -15.50
N PRO A 39 15.73 1.95 -16.79
CA PRO A 39 16.13 0.70 -17.42
C PRO A 39 17.43 0.20 -16.80
N ASP A 40 17.38 -0.99 -16.21
CA ASP A 40 18.57 -1.75 -15.84
C ASP A 40 19.09 -2.36 -17.16
N ILE A 41 20.29 -1.93 -17.55
CA ILE A 41 20.97 -2.38 -18.76
C ILE A 41 21.93 -3.49 -18.33
N ASP A 42 21.65 -4.72 -18.74
CA ASP A 42 22.55 -5.83 -18.47
C ASP A 42 23.48 -6.02 -19.68
N ILE A 43 24.79 -6.03 -19.41
CA ILE A 43 25.83 -6.15 -20.44
C ILE A 43 26.37 -7.57 -20.39
N GLY A 44 25.87 -8.42 -21.29
CA GLY A 44 26.35 -9.79 -21.46
C GLY A 44 27.36 -9.88 -22.60
N SER A 45 28.54 -10.44 -22.34
CA SER A 45 29.48 -10.85 -23.38
C SER A 45 29.17 -12.28 -23.83
N LEU A 46 28.82 -12.48 -25.09
CA LEU A 46 28.64 -13.82 -25.65
C LEU A 46 29.95 -14.27 -26.31
N ASN A 47 30.55 -15.36 -25.81
CA ASN A 47 31.69 -16.02 -26.47
C ASN A 47 31.20 -16.82 -27.70
N VAL A 48 30.51 -16.16 -28.64
CA VAL A 48 30.32 -16.73 -29.98
C VAL A 48 31.56 -16.40 -30.79
N THR A 49 31.90 -17.28 -31.71
CA THR A 49 33.12 -17.41 -32.54
C THR A 49 33.58 -16.14 -33.30
N HIS A 50 32.90 -15.00 -33.14
CA HIS A 50 33.37 -13.67 -33.50
C HIS A 50 33.70 -12.86 -32.23
N PRO A 51 34.99 -12.58 -31.96
CA PRO A 51 35.38 -11.80 -30.79
C PRO A 51 34.83 -10.37 -30.94
N GLY A 52 33.88 -9.98 -30.09
CA GLY A 52 33.49 -8.56 -29.92
C GLY A 52 32.00 -8.22 -29.98
N THR A 53 31.06 -9.16 -30.07
CA THR A 53 29.63 -8.82 -30.01
C THR A 53 29.14 -8.73 -28.57
N VAL A 54 28.86 -7.50 -28.12
CA VAL A 54 28.25 -7.19 -26.82
C VAL A 54 26.74 -7.13 -27.00
N TYR A 55 26.00 -7.99 -26.30
CA TYR A 55 24.54 -7.92 -26.29
C TYR A 55 24.08 -7.03 -25.14
N VAL A 56 23.33 -5.98 -25.48
CA VAL A 56 22.73 -5.04 -24.52
C VAL A 56 21.28 -5.45 -24.34
N GLY A 57 21.01 -6.26 -23.31
CA GLY A 57 19.68 -6.74 -22.98
C GLY A 57 19.01 -5.79 -21.97
N LYS A 58 17.82 -5.28 -22.30
CA LYS A 58 16.96 -4.57 -21.32
C LYS A 58 16.22 -5.62 -20.49
N THR A 59 16.85 -6.13 -19.43
CA THR A 59 16.34 -7.27 -18.66
C THR A 59 15.40 -6.89 -17.53
N ALA A 60 15.52 -5.69 -16.95
CA ALA A 60 14.62 -5.23 -15.91
C ALA A 60 14.50 -3.70 -15.87
N THR A 61 13.41 -3.20 -15.28
CA THR A 61 13.26 -1.77 -15.02
C THR A 61 13.03 -1.61 -13.53
N ARG A 62 13.96 -0.96 -12.82
CA ARG A 62 13.88 -0.81 -11.36
C ARG A 62 13.25 0.53 -11.00
N PRO A 63 12.28 0.56 -10.06
CA PRO A 63 11.86 1.80 -9.42
C PRO A 63 13.01 2.42 -8.64
N HIS A 64 13.07 3.75 -8.60
CA HIS A 64 14.07 4.45 -7.80
C HIS A 64 13.94 4.04 -6.31
N PRO A 65 15.05 3.75 -5.60
CA PRO A 65 15.02 3.24 -4.23
C PRO A 65 14.33 4.20 -3.24
N SER A 66 14.28 5.51 -3.54
CA SER A 66 13.56 6.48 -2.69
C SER A 66 12.07 6.17 -2.51
N PHE A 67 11.40 5.62 -3.53
CA PHE A 67 9.97 5.28 -3.43
C PHE A 67 9.71 4.18 -2.41
N PHE A 68 10.65 3.24 -2.29
CA PHE A 68 10.58 2.19 -1.28
C PHE A 68 10.66 2.76 0.13
N TYR A 69 11.58 3.67 0.41
CA TYR A 69 11.71 4.29 1.73
C TYR A 69 10.49 5.12 2.12
N VAL A 70 9.92 5.90 1.20
CA VAL A 70 8.69 6.68 1.46
C VAL A 70 7.52 5.74 1.78
N GLU A 71 7.39 4.64 1.03
CA GLU A 71 6.36 3.64 1.27
C GLU A 71 6.55 2.94 2.63
N LEU A 72 7.78 2.61 2.99
CA LEU A 72 8.14 2.01 4.28
C LEU A 72 7.75 2.94 5.44
N VAL A 73 8.16 4.22 5.39
CA VAL A 73 7.85 5.21 6.43
C VAL A 73 6.34 5.42 6.56
N CYS A 74 5.63 5.51 5.43
CA CYS A 74 4.18 5.65 5.44
C CYS A 74 3.48 4.43 6.07
N ASN A 75 3.97 3.22 5.79
CA ASN A 75 3.41 2.00 6.37
C ASN A 75 3.76 1.81 7.85
N MET A 76 4.95 2.24 8.28
CA MET A 76 5.29 2.29 9.70
C MET A 76 4.33 3.23 10.46
N TRP A 77 3.98 4.37 9.87
CA TRP A 77 3.00 5.28 10.45
C TRP A 77 1.61 4.64 10.59
N PHE A 78 1.11 3.98 9.54
CA PHE A 78 -0.17 3.25 9.61
C PHE A 78 -0.18 2.13 10.64
N SER A 79 0.91 1.36 10.70
CA SER A 79 1.08 0.30 11.69
C SER A 79 1.08 0.87 13.10
N GLY A 80 1.77 1.99 13.33
CA GLY A 80 1.76 2.71 14.61
C GLY A 80 0.36 3.22 14.99
N GLU A 81 -0.38 3.81 14.06
CA GLU A 81 -1.77 4.27 14.29
C GLU A 81 -2.68 3.09 14.69
N PHE A 82 -2.57 1.97 13.97
CA PHE A 82 -3.36 0.76 14.22
C PHE A 82 -3.01 0.14 15.58
N LEU A 83 -1.72 0.02 15.91
CA LEU A 83 -1.26 -0.51 17.19
C LEU A 83 -1.68 0.40 18.36
N LEU A 84 -1.54 1.72 18.23
CA LEU A 84 -2.03 2.65 19.24
C LEU A 84 -3.54 2.48 19.45
N ARG A 85 -4.32 2.39 18.36
CA ARG A 85 -5.77 2.17 18.45
C ARG A 85 -6.10 0.83 19.13
N MET A 86 -5.29 -0.20 18.92
CA MET A 86 -5.43 -1.49 19.59
C MET A 86 -5.10 -1.41 21.09
N LEU A 87 -4.04 -0.71 21.47
CA LEU A 87 -3.61 -0.52 22.86
C LEU A 87 -4.61 0.31 23.68
N PHE A 88 -5.23 1.33 23.07
CA PHE A 88 -6.26 2.14 23.71
C PHE A 88 -7.64 1.49 23.73
N CYS A 89 -7.83 0.36 23.04
CA CYS A 89 -9.11 -0.37 23.07
C CYS A 89 -9.18 -1.33 24.27
N PRO A 90 -10.16 -1.18 25.17
CA PRO A 90 -10.26 -2.03 26.36
C PRO A 90 -10.62 -3.50 26.04
N LYS A 91 -11.10 -3.81 24.83
CA LYS A 91 -11.42 -5.17 24.36
C LYS A 91 -11.02 -5.36 22.89
N VAL A 92 -9.88 -6.00 22.67
CA VAL A 92 -9.29 -6.19 21.33
C VAL A 92 -10.13 -7.11 20.43
N GLY A 93 -10.76 -8.15 20.99
CA GLY A 93 -11.52 -9.14 20.22
C GLY A 93 -12.73 -8.58 19.45
N PRO A 94 -13.68 -7.88 20.10
CA PRO A 94 -14.81 -7.24 19.41
C PRO A 94 -14.38 -6.14 18.45
N PHE A 95 -13.31 -5.42 18.80
CA PHE A 95 -12.75 -4.36 17.96
C PHE A 95 -12.20 -4.92 16.64
N LEU A 96 -11.46 -6.04 16.68
CA LEU A 96 -10.98 -6.74 15.49
C LEU A 96 -12.10 -7.38 14.66
N LYS A 97 -13.27 -7.70 15.25
CA LYS A 97 -14.41 -8.25 14.50
C LYS A 97 -15.18 -7.22 13.68
N THR A 98 -14.89 -5.92 13.83
CA THR A 98 -15.53 -4.89 13.02
C THR A 98 -14.99 -4.98 11.59
N PRO A 99 -15.84 -5.11 10.55
CA PRO A 99 -15.38 -5.34 9.17
C PRO A 99 -14.39 -4.29 8.68
N VAL A 100 -14.58 -3.05 9.13
CA VAL A 100 -13.71 -1.93 8.79
C VAL A 100 -12.30 -2.08 9.39
N ASN A 101 -12.21 -2.61 10.60
CA ASN A 101 -10.94 -2.84 11.29
C ASN A 101 -10.21 -4.07 10.75
N ILE A 102 -10.94 -5.09 10.26
CA ILE A 102 -10.38 -6.24 9.54
C ILE A 102 -9.69 -5.77 8.26
N ILE A 103 -10.34 -4.88 7.51
CA ILE A 103 -9.77 -4.33 6.27
C ILE A 103 -8.49 -3.53 6.57
N ASP A 104 -8.47 -2.72 7.63
CA ASP A 104 -7.28 -1.97 8.06
C ASP A 104 -6.11 -2.90 8.46
N PHE A 105 -6.43 -4.00 9.16
CA PHE A 105 -5.45 -5.02 9.54
C PHE A 105 -4.86 -5.74 8.32
N ILE A 106 -5.72 -6.20 7.39
CA ILE A 106 -5.29 -6.86 6.16
C ILE A 106 -4.44 -5.91 5.30
N ALA A 107 -4.85 -4.64 5.17
CA ALA A 107 -4.10 -3.63 4.43
C ALA A 107 -2.71 -3.39 5.04
N THR A 108 -2.62 -3.33 6.37
CA THR A 108 -1.34 -3.17 7.07
C THR A 108 -0.43 -4.39 6.87
N ILE A 109 -0.96 -5.61 7.06
CA ILE A 109 -0.20 -6.86 6.89
C ILE A 109 0.26 -7.08 5.46
N SER A 110 -0.56 -6.74 4.47
CA SER A 110 -0.25 -6.98 3.06
C SER A 110 1.09 -6.37 2.62
N PHE A 111 1.45 -5.21 3.15
CA PHE A 111 2.72 -4.57 2.85
C PHE A 111 3.91 -5.31 3.46
N TYR A 112 3.78 -5.81 4.71
CA TYR A 112 4.84 -6.59 5.34
C TYR A 112 5.07 -7.90 4.60
N ILE A 113 4.00 -8.51 4.07
CA ILE A 113 4.09 -9.69 3.20
C ILE A 113 4.82 -9.32 1.91
N ASP A 114 4.43 -8.24 1.23
CA ASP A 114 5.12 -7.75 0.02
C ASP A 114 6.62 -7.53 0.24
N TRP A 115 6.98 -6.85 1.34
CA TRP A 115 8.37 -6.57 1.66
C TRP A 115 9.16 -7.83 1.99
N ALA A 116 8.58 -8.73 2.79
CA ALA A 116 9.20 -10.00 3.12
C ALA A 116 9.39 -10.88 1.87
N LEU A 117 8.41 -10.84 0.96
CA LEU A 117 8.43 -11.59 -0.29
C LEU A 117 9.47 -11.03 -1.27
N ASP A 118 9.58 -9.71 -1.40
CA ASP A 118 10.61 -9.04 -2.20
C ASP A 118 12.03 -9.36 -1.67
N SER A 119 12.21 -9.40 -0.35
CA SER A 119 13.48 -9.78 0.27
C SER A 119 13.80 -11.27 0.12
N ALA A 120 12.80 -12.16 0.16
CA ALA A 120 12.99 -13.61 0.11
C ALA A 120 13.11 -14.15 -1.34
N LEU A 121 12.39 -13.56 -2.30
CA LEU A 121 12.37 -13.99 -3.70
C LEU A 121 13.30 -13.12 -4.56
N SER A 122 14.59 -13.10 -4.24
CA SER A 122 15.60 -12.34 -4.98
C SER A 122 15.92 -12.86 -6.41
N GLY A 123 15.05 -13.66 -7.06
CA GLY A 123 15.38 -14.10 -8.43
C GLY A 123 14.42 -14.98 -9.24
N ALA A 124 13.33 -15.54 -8.70
CA ALA A 124 12.59 -16.58 -9.45
C ALA A 124 11.10 -16.32 -9.73
N ASN A 125 10.38 -15.51 -8.95
CA ASN A 125 8.92 -15.37 -9.10
C ASN A 125 8.45 -13.91 -8.95
N ARG A 126 8.85 -13.05 -9.91
CA ARG A 126 8.44 -11.64 -9.95
C ARG A 126 6.94 -11.46 -10.18
N ASP A 127 6.31 -12.37 -10.92
CA ASP A 127 4.89 -12.30 -11.26
C ASP A 127 4.01 -12.37 -10.00
N SER A 128 4.40 -13.16 -9.00
CA SER A 128 3.67 -13.27 -7.75
C SER A 128 3.69 -11.98 -6.93
N VAL A 129 4.81 -11.24 -6.95
CA VAL A 129 4.97 -9.98 -6.19
C VAL A 129 4.09 -8.87 -6.78
N GLU A 130 3.81 -8.88 -8.09
CA GLU A 130 2.87 -7.94 -8.70
C GLU A 130 1.42 -8.18 -8.27
N PHE A 131 0.99 -9.44 -8.09
CA PHE A 131 -0.35 -9.74 -7.58
C PHE A 131 -0.58 -9.24 -6.15
N PHE A 132 0.41 -9.35 -5.27
CA PHE A 132 0.30 -8.85 -3.89
C PHE A 132 0.26 -7.31 -3.83
N SER A 133 0.84 -6.61 -4.81
CA SER A 133 0.71 -5.15 -4.91
C SER A 133 -0.74 -4.67 -5.11
N ILE A 134 -1.65 -5.49 -5.64
CA ILE A 134 -3.09 -5.17 -5.72
C ILE A 134 -3.70 -5.03 -4.33
N ILE A 135 -3.21 -5.78 -3.34
CA ILE A 135 -3.69 -5.72 -1.95
C ILE A 135 -3.44 -4.34 -1.34
N ARG A 136 -2.45 -3.59 -1.85
CA ARG A 136 -2.22 -2.19 -1.43
C ARG A 136 -3.41 -1.29 -1.76
N ILE A 137 -4.20 -1.60 -2.79
CA ILE A 137 -5.45 -0.88 -3.12
C ILE A 137 -6.45 -1.00 -1.94
N LEU A 138 -6.36 -2.04 -1.12
CA LEU A 138 -7.26 -2.18 0.03
C LEU A 138 -7.14 -1.02 1.03
N ARG A 139 -6.00 -0.34 1.10
CA ARG A 139 -5.85 0.87 1.94
C ARG A 139 -6.70 2.05 1.47
N LEU A 140 -7.13 2.09 0.19
CA LEU A 140 -8.14 3.06 -0.27
C LEU A 140 -9.47 2.87 0.46
N PHE A 141 -9.82 1.65 0.85
CA PHE A 141 -11.03 1.43 1.65
C PHE A 141 -10.93 2.06 3.03
N LYS A 142 -9.72 2.30 3.57
CA LYS A 142 -9.55 3.06 4.82
C LYS A 142 -10.08 4.50 4.69
N LEU A 143 -9.97 5.12 3.51
CA LEU A 143 -10.56 6.44 3.23
C LEU A 143 -12.10 6.41 3.34
N THR A 144 -12.73 5.28 3.01
CA THR A 144 -14.19 5.11 3.11
C THR A 144 -14.70 5.24 4.54
N GLN A 145 -13.86 4.91 5.53
CA GLN A 145 -14.24 5.01 6.93
C GLN A 145 -14.26 6.47 7.42
N HIS A 146 -13.37 7.31 6.89
CA HIS A 146 -13.24 8.71 7.29
C HIS A 146 -14.14 9.65 6.45
N SER A 147 -14.51 9.26 5.23
CA SER A 147 -15.40 10.04 4.36
C SER A 147 -16.87 9.62 4.50
N VAL A 148 -17.73 10.56 4.93
CA VAL A 148 -19.18 10.36 5.04
C VAL A 148 -19.81 10.10 3.66
N GLY A 149 -19.33 10.77 2.61
CA GLY A 149 -19.85 10.61 1.25
C GLY A 149 -19.66 9.20 0.69
N LEU A 150 -18.55 8.55 1.02
CA LEU A 150 -18.26 7.20 0.54
C LEU A 150 -19.08 6.13 1.27
N LYS A 151 -19.42 6.36 2.55
CA LYS A 151 -20.41 5.53 3.28
C LYS A 151 -21.80 5.63 2.66
N ILE A 152 -22.21 6.83 2.24
CA ILE A 152 -23.49 7.04 1.55
C ILE A 152 -23.50 6.26 0.24
N LEU A 153 -22.44 6.34 -0.56
CA LEU A 153 -22.32 5.57 -1.81
C LEU A 153 -22.44 4.06 -1.58
N ILE A 154 -21.78 3.53 -0.54
CA ILE A 154 -21.89 2.09 -0.18
C ILE A 154 -23.33 1.73 0.21
N GLN A 155 -24.01 2.59 0.98
CA GLN A 155 -25.42 2.36 1.35
C GLN A 155 -26.34 2.40 0.13
N THR A 156 -26.13 3.34 -0.80
CA THR A 156 -26.86 3.40 -2.06
C THR A 156 -26.61 2.16 -2.90
N PHE A 157 -25.36 1.72 -3.04
CA PHE A 157 -25.02 0.50 -3.79
C PHE A 157 -25.67 -0.74 -3.18
N LYS A 158 -25.63 -0.86 -1.85
CA LYS A 158 -26.26 -1.96 -1.11
C LYS A 158 -27.78 -1.96 -1.30
N ALA A 159 -28.41 -0.79 -1.23
CA ALA A 159 -29.84 -0.64 -1.50
C ALA A 159 -30.17 -1.01 -2.94
N SER A 160 -29.36 -0.60 -3.92
CA SER A 160 -29.55 -0.96 -5.33
C SER A 160 -29.36 -2.46 -5.60
N ALA A 161 -28.45 -3.14 -4.90
CA ALA A 161 -28.23 -4.57 -5.07
C ALA A 161 -29.33 -5.45 -4.45
N GLN A 162 -30.11 -4.92 -3.50
CA GLN A 162 -31.27 -5.61 -2.90
C GLN A 162 -32.57 -5.46 -3.70
N VAL A 163 -32.55 -4.76 -4.85
CA VAL A 163 -33.73 -4.53 -5.71
C VAL A 163 -33.93 -5.66 -6.74
N ASN A 164 -33.16 -6.74 -6.65
CA ASN A 164 -33.31 -7.95 -7.48
C ASN A 164 -33.40 -9.20 -6.61
#